data_AF-A0A8J5FCM0-F1
#
_entry.id   AF-A0A8J5FCM0-F1
#
_cell.length_a   1.000
_cell.length_b   1.000
_cell.length_c   1.000
_cell.angle_alpha   90.00
_cell.angle_beta   90.00
_cell.angle_gamma   90.00
#
_symmetry.space_group_name_H-M   'P 1'
#
loop_
_entity.id
_entity.type
_entity.pdbx_description
1 polymer ?
#
loop_
_entity_poly.entity_id
_entity_poly.type
_entity_poly.pdbx_seq_one_letter_code
_entity_poly.pdbx_strand_id
1 'polypeptide(L)'
;MMMMMLSFFLSFFFQAPGTWRWMLGVAAIPAMVQFVLMLLLPESPRWLYRKRRVEEAEAILRKIYPTNEVEYEIRALKESVEAEIEEGGSSEKINIGKLLKTKTVRRGLVAGVGLQVFQQFVGINTVMYYSPTIVQLAGFASNQTALALSLVTSGLNALGSIVSIYLIDRTGRRRLLIVSLCGVVLSLGLLSTVFHKTTSSSPAIGRQETARFGGYTCPAYDSAGSGSSSWDCMKCLTASSPDCGFCAASADKLNPGACLISNSTVRDLCHGESRLWYTRGCPSRYGWLALIGLALYIIFFSPGMGTVPWIVNSEIYPLRFRGVCGGIAATANWISNLIVAQSFLSLTEAIGTSWTFLIFGVISVVALVFVIACVPETKGLPIEEVEKMLEHRALRFRLWKKGNDDERKNSSA
;
A
#
# COMPACT_ATOMS: atom_id res chain seq x y z
N MET A 1 0.94 -7.11 -7.96
CA MET A 1 -0.45 -6.83 -8.41
C MET A 1 -0.78 -7.54 -9.72
N MET A 2 -0.11 -7.22 -10.83
CA MET A 2 -0.30 -7.91 -12.12
C MET A 2 -0.13 -9.43 -12.01
N MET A 3 0.83 -9.89 -11.20
CA MET A 3 1.05 -11.31 -10.93
C MET A 3 -0.18 -11.99 -10.30
N MET A 4 -0.86 -11.42 -9.30
CA MET A 4 -2.07 -12.02 -8.69
C MET A 4 -3.23 -12.11 -9.69
N MET A 5 -3.43 -11.07 -10.51
CA MET A 5 -4.43 -11.12 -11.57
C MET A 5 -4.11 -12.23 -12.55
N LEU A 6 -2.85 -12.29 -13.02
CA LEU A 6 -2.40 -13.32 -13.94
C LEU A 6 -2.48 -14.72 -13.34
N SER A 7 -2.19 -14.87 -12.04
CA SER A 7 -2.32 -16.12 -11.30
C SER A 7 -3.76 -16.62 -11.31
N PHE A 8 -4.70 -15.74 -11.00
CA PHE A 8 -6.13 -16.08 -11.01
C PHE A 8 -6.60 -16.42 -12.42
N PHE A 9 -6.22 -15.63 -13.44
CA PHE A 9 -6.53 -15.93 -14.84
C PHE A 9 -5.95 -17.29 -15.25
N LEU A 10 -4.70 -17.58 -14.94
CA LEU A 10 -4.07 -18.85 -15.27
C LEU A 10 -4.73 -20.03 -14.53
N SER A 11 -5.03 -19.89 -13.24
CA SER A 11 -5.72 -20.92 -12.46
C SER A 11 -7.16 -21.15 -12.88
N PHE A 12 -7.88 -20.10 -13.26
CA PHE A 12 -9.28 -20.20 -13.67
C PHE A 12 -9.44 -20.81 -15.06
N PHE A 13 -8.59 -20.40 -16.02
CA PHE A 13 -8.72 -20.85 -17.41
C PHE A 13 -8.04 -22.18 -17.71
N PHE A 14 -6.88 -22.47 -17.09
CA PHE A 14 -6.08 -23.63 -17.53
C PHE A 14 -6.30 -24.89 -16.70
N GLN A 15 -6.93 -24.83 -15.50
CA GLN A 15 -7.19 -25.97 -14.59
C GLN A 15 -6.07 -27.04 -14.55
N ALA A 16 -4.81 -26.63 -14.76
CA ALA A 16 -3.73 -27.56 -15.04
C ALA A 16 -3.01 -27.95 -13.75
N PRO A 17 -2.68 -29.23 -13.54
CA PRO A 17 -1.80 -29.63 -12.45
C PRO A 17 -0.45 -28.92 -12.60
N GLY A 18 0.01 -28.24 -11.53
CA GLY A 18 1.26 -27.45 -11.54
C GLY A 18 1.13 -25.98 -11.94
N THR A 19 -0.08 -25.40 -11.96
CA THR A 19 -0.33 -23.97 -12.30
C THR A 19 0.57 -22.98 -11.53
N TRP A 20 0.94 -23.26 -10.27
CA TRP A 20 1.82 -22.39 -9.49
C TRP A 20 3.24 -22.23 -10.11
N ARG A 21 3.73 -23.22 -10.86
CA ARG A 21 5.04 -23.15 -11.54
C ARG A 21 4.99 -22.18 -12.70
N TRP A 22 3.92 -22.23 -13.49
CA TRP A 22 3.66 -21.30 -14.59
C TRP A 22 3.43 -19.88 -14.06
N MET A 23 2.75 -19.72 -12.92
CA MET A 23 2.58 -18.44 -12.25
C MET A 23 3.92 -17.76 -11.91
N LEU A 24 4.91 -18.52 -11.42
CA LEU A 24 6.26 -18.02 -11.18
C LEU A 24 7.04 -17.83 -12.48
N GLY A 25 6.90 -18.75 -13.44
CA GLY A 25 7.59 -18.72 -14.73
C GLY A 25 7.23 -17.51 -15.59
N VAL A 26 5.97 -17.06 -15.57
CA VAL A 26 5.57 -15.88 -16.33
C VAL A 26 6.23 -14.59 -15.82
N ALA A 27 6.66 -14.53 -14.55
CA ALA A 27 7.43 -13.39 -14.04
C ALA A 27 8.78 -13.21 -14.78
N ALA A 28 9.30 -14.28 -15.41
CA ALA A 28 10.50 -14.19 -16.23
C ALA A 28 10.28 -13.44 -17.55
N ILE A 29 9.05 -13.38 -18.08
CA ILE A 29 8.77 -12.73 -19.38
C ILE A 29 9.05 -11.22 -19.31
N PRO A 30 8.48 -10.43 -18.38
CA PRO A 30 8.81 -9.01 -18.26
C PRO A 30 10.30 -8.78 -17.95
N ALA A 31 10.94 -9.66 -17.16
CA ALA A 31 12.36 -9.54 -16.83
C ALA A 31 13.25 -9.75 -18.06
N MET A 32 12.94 -10.74 -18.91
CA MET A 32 13.63 -10.96 -20.18
C MET A 32 13.42 -9.79 -21.14
N VAL A 33 12.18 -9.31 -21.27
CA VAL A 33 11.87 -8.15 -22.11
C VAL A 33 12.65 -6.92 -21.62
N GLN A 34 12.66 -6.66 -20.32
CA GLN A 34 13.43 -5.57 -19.72
C GLN A 34 14.93 -5.73 -19.96
N PHE A 35 15.48 -6.93 -19.84
CA PHE A 35 16.89 -7.22 -20.09
C PHE A 35 17.26 -6.92 -21.55
N VAL A 36 16.47 -7.41 -22.51
CA VAL A 36 16.71 -7.16 -23.94
C VAL A 36 16.59 -5.67 -24.27
N LEU A 37 15.59 -4.98 -23.72
CA LEU A 37 15.42 -3.54 -23.92
C LEU A 37 16.56 -2.72 -23.31
N MET A 38 17.11 -3.14 -22.16
CA MET A 38 18.28 -2.47 -21.56
C MET A 38 19.53 -2.56 -22.45
N LEU A 39 19.69 -3.62 -23.24
CA LEU A 39 20.80 -3.72 -24.22
C LEU A 39 20.64 -2.75 -25.40
N LEU A 40 19.42 -2.26 -25.66
CA LEU A 40 19.11 -1.32 -26.73
C LEU A 40 19.08 0.14 -26.27
N LEU A 41 19.03 0.40 -24.97
CA LEU A 41 18.95 1.75 -24.42
C LEU A 41 20.34 2.42 -24.44
N PRO A 42 20.43 3.68 -24.92
CA PRO A 42 21.68 4.44 -24.83
C PRO A 42 21.99 4.78 -23.38
N GLU A 43 23.28 4.94 -23.09
CA GLU A 43 23.77 5.40 -21.78
C GLU A 43 23.26 6.81 -21.44
N SER A 44 23.18 7.12 -20.15
CA SER A 44 22.71 8.44 -19.69
C SER A 44 23.64 9.57 -20.18
N PRO A 45 23.11 10.66 -20.80
CA PRO A 45 23.92 11.79 -21.27
C PRO A 45 24.83 12.39 -20.17
N ARG A 46 24.33 12.44 -18.93
CA ARG A 46 25.09 12.91 -17.77
C ARG A 46 26.31 12.03 -17.48
N TRP A 47 26.16 10.71 -17.59
CA TRP A 47 27.25 9.76 -17.38
C TRP A 47 28.30 9.87 -18.50
N LEU A 48 27.86 10.02 -19.75
CA LEU A 48 28.74 10.23 -20.91
C LEU A 48 29.56 11.52 -20.75
N TYR A 49 28.93 12.61 -20.32
CA TYR A 49 29.61 13.88 -20.04
C TYR A 49 30.69 13.72 -18.97
N ARG A 50 30.38 13.02 -17.86
CA ARG A 50 31.34 12.72 -16.79
C ARG A 50 32.52 11.86 -17.26
N LYS A 51 32.32 11.03 -18.28
CA LYS A 51 33.37 10.23 -18.93
C LYS A 51 34.10 10.95 -20.07
N ARG A 52 33.88 12.27 -20.22
CA ARG A 52 34.44 13.12 -21.29
C ARG A 52 34.01 12.73 -22.71
N ARG A 53 32.90 11.99 -22.87
CA ARG A 53 32.28 11.65 -24.17
C ARG A 53 31.21 12.68 -24.53
N VAL A 54 31.63 13.92 -24.79
CA VAL A 54 30.73 15.08 -24.93
C VAL A 54 29.87 14.99 -26.19
N GLU A 55 30.45 14.66 -27.34
CA GLU A 55 29.74 14.60 -28.63
C GLU A 55 28.58 13.58 -28.59
N GLU A 56 28.79 12.42 -27.98
CA GLU A 56 27.74 11.40 -27.84
C GLU A 56 26.61 11.84 -26.91
N ALA A 57 26.94 12.55 -25.83
CA ALA A 57 25.95 13.09 -24.90
C ALA A 57 25.06 14.14 -25.58
N GLU A 58 25.66 15.05 -26.37
CA GLU A 58 24.94 16.05 -27.15
C GLU A 58 24.08 15.42 -28.24
N ALA A 59 24.58 14.39 -28.92
CA ALA A 59 23.82 13.65 -29.93
C ALA A 59 22.56 12.98 -29.33
N ILE A 60 22.64 12.49 -28.10
CA ILE A 60 21.47 11.92 -27.40
C ILE A 60 20.53 13.03 -26.94
N LEU A 61 21.02 14.15 -26.39
CA LEU A 61 20.19 15.28 -25.97
C LEU A 61 19.40 15.89 -27.14
N ARG A 62 20.03 16.02 -28.31
CA ARG A 62 19.38 16.46 -29.56
C ARG A 62 18.28 15.52 -30.06
N LYS A 63 18.24 14.26 -29.61
CA LYS A 63 17.14 13.33 -29.89
C LYS A 63 15.99 13.43 -28.89
N ILE A 64 16.25 13.91 -27.67
CA ILE A 64 15.28 13.96 -26.57
C ILE A 64 14.55 15.29 -26.53
N TYR A 65 15.29 16.39 -26.70
CA TYR A 65 14.76 17.75 -26.59
C TYR A 65 14.50 18.38 -27.97
N PRO A 66 13.45 19.22 -28.10
CA PRO A 66 13.20 19.97 -29.32
C PRO A 66 14.33 21.00 -29.58
N THR A 67 14.53 21.33 -30.85
CA THR A 67 15.68 22.15 -31.33
C THR A 67 15.76 23.54 -30.73
N ASN A 68 14.66 24.09 -30.21
CA ASN A 68 14.60 25.39 -29.56
C ASN A 68 15.15 25.40 -28.11
N GLU A 69 15.12 24.25 -27.42
CA GLU A 69 15.49 24.13 -26.00
C GLU A 69 16.79 23.33 -25.78
N VAL A 70 17.19 22.52 -26.77
CA VAL A 70 18.33 21.60 -26.62
C VAL A 70 19.64 22.28 -26.22
N GLU A 71 19.93 23.47 -26.76
CA GLU A 71 21.18 24.18 -26.49
C GLU A 71 21.25 24.70 -25.05
N TYR A 72 20.10 25.12 -24.51
CA TYR A 72 19.97 25.50 -23.11
C TYR A 72 20.18 24.28 -22.19
N GLU A 73 19.57 23.15 -22.51
CA GLU A 73 19.69 21.91 -21.73
C GLU A 73 21.11 21.32 -21.77
N ILE A 74 21.79 21.38 -22.93
CA ILE A 74 23.20 20.98 -23.05
C ILE A 74 24.07 21.86 -22.14
N ARG A 75 23.85 23.18 -22.13
CA ARG A 75 24.60 24.11 -21.28
C ARG A 75 24.33 23.87 -19.79
N ALA A 76 23.08 23.74 -19.40
CA ALA A 76 22.68 23.48 -18.02
C ALA A 76 23.25 22.13 -17.52
N LEU A 77 23.23 21.09 -18.37
CA LEU A 77 23.85 19.81 -18.03
C LEU A 77 25.36 19.98 -17.83
N LYS A 78 26.05 20.66 -18.75
CA LYS A 78 27.48 20.92 -18.66
C LYS A 78 27.85 21.59 -17.35
N GLU A 79 27.21 22.72 -17.04
CA GLU A 79 27.44 23.47 -15.79
C GLU A 79 27.23 22.58 -14.55
N SER A 80 26.15 21.78 -14.55
CA SER A 80 25.86 20.89 -13.41
C SER A 80 26.88 19.77 -13.23
N VAL A 81 27.42 19.20 -14.32
CA VAL A 81 28.42 18.11 -14.26
C VAL A 81 29.80 18.67 -13.93
N GLU A 82 30.14 19.84 -14.45
CA GLU A 82 31.42 20.51 -14.21
C GLU A 82 31.53 20.91 -12.72
N ALA A 83 30.46 21.47 -12.15
CA ALA A 83 30.35 21.72 -10.71
C ALA A 83 30.49 20.42 -9.88
N GLU A 84 29.89 19.31 -10.32
CA GLU A 84 30.04 18.01 -9.65
C GLU A 84 31.46 17.45 -9.72
N ILE A 85 32.19 17.67 -10.83
CA ILE A 85 33.57 17.23 -11.00
C ILE A 85 34.54 18.08 -10.18
N GLU A 86 34.34 19.39 -10.13
CA GLU A 86 35.14 20.31 -9.31
C GLU A 86 34.98 20.00 -7.81
N GLU A 87 33.76 19.74 -7.35
CA GLU A 87 33.53 19.25 -6.00
C GLU A 87 34.03 17.80 -5.79
N GLY A 88 33.97 16.98 -6.84
CA GLY A 88 34.28 15.55 -6.88
C GLY A 88 35.76 15.20 -7.06
N GLY A 89 36.64 16.18 -7.31
CA GLY A 89 38.09 16.03 -7.21
C GLY A 89 38.55 15.58 -5.80
N SER A 90 37.68 15.81 -4.80
CA SER A 90 37.75 15.14 -3.51
C SER A 90 36.97 13.82 -3.55
N SER A 91 37.67 12.73 -3.89
CA SER A 91 37.21 11.36 -3.64
C SER A 91 37.19 11.06 -2.12
N GLU A 92 36.56 11.92 -1.32
CA GLU A 92 36.14 11.56 0.03
C GLU A 92 35.01 10.55 -0.13
N LYS A 93 35.28 9.28 0.21
CA LYS A 93 34.25 8.27 0.48
C LYS A 93 33.06 8.97 1.15
N ILE A 94 31.86 8.89 0.57
CA ILE A 94 30.65 9.54 1.10
C ILE A 94 30.48 9.10 2.55
N ASN A 95 30.88 9.97 3.48
CA ASN A 95 30.90 9.64 4.88
C ASN A 95 29.49 9.86 5.41
N ILE A 96 28.75 8.77 5.68
CA ILE A 96 27.34 8.80 6.10
C ILE A 96 27.13 9.72 7.32
N GLY A 97 28.12 9.81 8.22
CA GLY A 97 28.08 10.73 9.36
C GLY A 97 28.16 12.22 8.98
N LYS A 98 28.89 12.57 7.92
CA LYS A 98 28.95 13.95 7.39
C LYS A 98 27.66 14.29 6.64
N LEU A 99 27.08 13.31 5.95
CA LEU A 99 25.80 13.40 5.24
C LEU A 99 24.63 13.74 6.18
N LEU A 100 24.56 13.11 7.36
CA LEU A 100 23.52 13.38 8.35
C LEU A 100 23.66 14.75 9.05
N LYS A 101 24.84 15.37 9.00
CA LYS A 101 25.08 16.72 9.56
C LYS A 101 24.59 17.83 8.63
N THR A 102 24.53 17.59 7.32
CA THR A 102 24.03 18.57 6.35
C THR A 102 22.53 18.81 6.54
N LYS A 103 22.13 20.04 6.83
CA LYS A 103 20.73 20.40 7.14
C LYS A 103 19.77 20.04 6.01
N THR A 104 20.16 20.31 4.76
CA THR A 104 19.39 20.01 3.54
C THR A 104 19.11 18.52 3.41
N VAL A 105 20.17 17.70 3.47
CA VAL A 105 20.07 16.25 3.32
C VAL A 105 19.29 15.63 4.49
N ARG A 106 19.52 16.09 5.72
CA ARG A 106 18.76 15.61 6.88
C ARG A 106 17.27 15.90 6.75
N ARG A 107 16.88 17.10 6.31
CA ARG A 107 15.46 17.45 6.11
C ARG A 107 14.85 16.65 4.97
N GLY A 108 15.57 16.50 3.86
CA GLY A 108 15.16 15.64 2.75
C GLY A 108 14.98 14.19 3.18
N LEU A 109 15.92 13.64 3.96
CA LEU A 109 15.84 12.28 4.49
C LEU A 109 14.67 12.09 5.44
N VAL A 110 14.43 13.03 6.37
CA VAL A 110 13.26 12.95 7.26
C VAL A 110 11.97 12.90 6.44
N ALA A 111 11.81 13.79 5.46
CA ALA A 111 10.64 13.80 4.59
C ALA A 111 10.52 12.53 3.73
N GLY A 112 11.59 12.13 3.04
CA GLY A 112 11.59 10.98 2.13
C GLY A 112 11.47 9.63 2.86
N VAL A 113 12.33 9.37 3.85
CA VAL A 113 12.26 8.13 4.67
C VAL A 113 10.94 8.08 5.43
N GLY A 114 10.52 9.18 6.06
CA GLY A 114 9.25 9.23 6.78
C GLY A 114 8.06 8.92 5.88
N LEU A 115 8.03 9.47 4.67
CA LEU A 115 6.96 9.20 3.69
C LEU A 115 6.94 7.73 3.24
N GLN A 116 8.11 7.12 3.05
CA GLN A 116 8.24 5.69 2.72
C GLN A 116 7.80 4.77 3.88
N VAL A 117 8.15 5.12 5.11
CA VAL A 117 7.72 4.38 6.31
C VAL A 117 6.20 4.48 6.44
N PHE A 118 5.63 5.70 6.45
CA PHE A 118 4.19 5.88 6.56
C PHE A 118 3.41 5.22 5.42
N GLN A 119 3.96 5.15 4.21
CA GLN A 119 3.33 4.44 3.10
C GLN A 119 3.03 2.98 3.46
N GLN A 120 3.96 2.32 4.15
CA GLN A 120 3.81 0.92 4.56
C GLN A 120 2.94 0.76 5.81
N PHE A 121 3.11 1.65 6.79
CA PHE A 121 2.35 1.61 8.04
C PHE A 121 0.88 1.99 7.88
N VAL A 122 0.50 2.72 6.82
CA VAL A 122 -0.90 2.89 6.39
C VAL A 122 -1.52 1.55 5.96
N GLY A 123 -0.69 0.57 5.58
CA GLY A 123 -1.09 -0.83 5.47
C GLY A 123 -1.46 -1.29 4.06
N ILE A 124 -1.09 -0.58 2.98
CA ILE A 124 -1.52 -0.97 1.62
C ILE A 124 -1.08 -2.38 1.23
N ASN A 125 0.18 -2.75 1.49
CA ASN A 125 0.69 -4.05 1.09
C ASN A 125 -0.01 -5.16 1.87
N THR A 126 -0.23 -4.95 3.17
CA THR A 126 -1.02 -5.84 4.02
C THR A 126 -2.46 -6.00 3.51
N VAL A 127 -3.15 -4.89 3.24
CA VAL A 127 -4.50 -4.91 2.69
C VAL A 127 -4.55 -5.65 1.36
N MET A 128 -3.52 -5.51 0.51
CA MET A 128 -3.43 -6.20 -0.77
C MET A 128 -3.11 -7.69 -0.64
N TYR A 129 -2.14 -8.07 0.19
CA TYR A 129 -1.76 -9.47 0.41
C TYR A 129 -2.85 -10.26 1.09
N TYR A 130 -3.51 -9.64 2.08
CA TYR A 130 -4.56 -10.27 2.86
C TYR A 130 -5.95 -9.87 2.40
N SER A 131 -6.12 -9.23 1.23
CA SER A 131 -7.45 -8.85 0.68
C SER A 131 -8.44 -10.03 0.70
N PRO A 132 -8.08 -11.24 0.21
CA PRO A 132 -9.01 -12.38 0.27
C PRO A 132 -9.36 -12.77 1.70
N THR A 133 -8.40 -12.64 2.62
CA THR A 133 -8.61 -12.92 4.05
C THR A 133 -9.50 -11.87 4.71
N ILE A 134 -9.32 -10.58 4.40
CA ILE A 134 -10.18 -9.48 4.88
C ILE A 134 -11.61 -9.67 4.39
N VAL A 135 -11.80 -10.10 3.14
CA VAL A 135 -13.11 -10.46 2.60
C VAL A 135 -13.73 -11.63 3.37
N GLN A 136 -12.95 -12.67 3.69
CA GLN A 136 -13.43 -13.78 4.52
C GLN A 136 -13.80 -13.34 5.95
N LEU A 137 -12.98 -12.47 6.55
CA LEU A 137 -13.23 -11.86 7.86
C LEU A 137 -14.54 -11.05 7.87
N ALA A 138 -14.94 -10.49 6.72
CA ALA A 138 -16.21 -9.78 6.55
C ALA A 138 -17.44 -10.71 6.41
N GLY A 139 -17.27 -12.03 6.40
CA GLY A 139 -18.36 -13.01 6.40
C GLY A 139 -18.66 -13.65 5.04
N PHE A 140 -17.69 -13.68 4.13
CA PHE A 140 -17.78 -14.40 2.85
C PHE A 140 -17.12 -15.78 2.97
N ALA A 141 -17.93 -16.85 3.00
CA ALA A 141 -17.46 -18.22 3.20
C ALA A 141 -16.64 -18.79 2.03
N SER A 142 -16.97 -18.44 0.79
CA SER A 142 -16.36 -19.06 -0.39
C SER A 142 -15.01 -18.44 -0.74
N ASN A 143 -13.96 -19.27 -0.73
CA ASN A 143 -12.61 -18.91 -1.17
C ASN A 143 -12.59 -18.32 -2.58
N GLN A 144 -13.35 -18.91 -3.52
CA GLN A 144 -13.42 -18.41 -4.90
C GLN A 144 -14.06 -17.02 -4.98
N THR A 145 -15.13 -16.79 -4.23
CA THR A 145 -15.77 -15.46 -4.18
C THR A 145 -14.86 -14.41 -3.54
N ALA A 146 -14.13 -14.77 -2.48
CA ALA A 146 -13.18 -13.87 -1.83
C ALA A 146 -12.01 -13.50 -2.76
N LEU A 147 -11.48 -14.47 -3.51
CA LEU A 147 -10.45 -14.23 -4.53
C LEU A 147 -10.97 -13.35 -5.67
N ALA A 148 -12.18 -13.61 -6.17
CA ALA A 148 -12.80 -12.80 -7.23
C ALA A 148 -13.04 -11.34 -6.79
N LEU A 149 -13.53 -11.13 -5.57
CA LEU A 149 -13.69 -9.79 -5.00
C LEU A 149 -12.33 -9.08 -4.80
N SER A 150 -11.28 -9.82 -4.47
CA SER A 150 -9.92 -9.29 -4.39
C SER A 150 -9.37 -8.86 -5.76
N LEU A 151 -9.82 -9.47 -6.85
CA LEU A 151 -9.46 -9.06 -8.21
C LEU A 151 -9.97 -7.64 -8.51
N VAL A 152 -11.19 -7.31 -8.06
CA VAL A 152 -11.78 -5.96 -8.18
C VAL A 152 -10.90 -4.94 -7.46
N THR A 153 -10.49 -5.24 -6.22
CA THR A 153 -9.61 -4.36 -5.43
C THR A 153 -8.27 -4.10 -6.13
N SER A 154 -7.70 -5.11 -6.79
CA SER A 154 -6.48 -4.95 -7.58
C SER A 154 -6.70 -4.11 -8.84
N GLY A 155 -7.83 -4.29 -9.53
CA GLY A 155 -8.21 -3.47 -10.68
C GLY A 155 -8.38 -1.98 -10.31
N LEU A 156 -9.04 -1.70 -9.19
CA LEU A 156 -9.18 -0.33 -8.66
C LEU A 156 -7.83 0.31 -8.38
N ASN A 157 -6.88 -0.44 -7.83
CA ASN A 157 -5.53 0.07 -7.60
C ASN A 157 -4.79 0.38 -8.91
N ALA A 158 -4.96 -0.45 -9.94
CA ALA A 158 -4.37 -0.19 -11.26
C ALA A 158 -4.95 1.09 -11.89
N LEU A 159 -6.27 1.26 -11.84
CA LEU A 159 -6.96 2.46 -12.32
C LEU A 159 -6.54 3.70 -11.53
N GLY A 160 -6.45 3.60 -10.21
CA GLY A 160 -5.98 4.68 -9.34
C GLY A 160 -4.57 5.15 -9.69
N SER A 161 -3.66 4.23 -10.05
CA SER A 161 -2.31 4.58 -10.51
C SER A 161 -2.32 5.32 -11.85
N ILE A 162 -3.21 4.96 -12.78
CA ILE A 162 -3.38 5.70 -14.04
C ILE A 162 -3.89 7.11 -13.76
N VAL A 163 -4.92 7.23 -12.92
CA VAL A 163 -5.46 8.53 -12.49
C VAL A 163 -4.39 9.37 -11.80
N SER A 164 -3.49 8.75 -11.03
CA SER A 164 -2.36 9.43 -10.40
C SER A 164 -1.50 10.21 -11.39
N ILE A 165 -1.22 9.63 -12.56
CA ILE A 165 -0.32 10.23 -13.56
C ILE A 165 -0.92 11.56 -14.06
N TYR A 166 -2.24 11.62 -14.24
CA TYR A 166 -2.92 12.85 -14.66
C TYR A 166 -3.06 13.87 -13.52
N LEU A 167 -3.29 13.40 -12.29
CA LEU A 167 -3.53 14.29 -11.14
C LEU A 167 -2.25 14.91 -10.60
N ILE A 168 -1.12 14.18 -10.58
CA ILE A 168 0.09 14.61 -9.89
C ILE A 168 0.65 15.95 -10.42
N ASP A 169 0.56 16.16 -11.72
CA ASP A 169 1.03 17.39 -12.36
C ASP A 169 -0.01 18.51 -12.32
N ARG A 170 -1.31 18.20 -12.14
CA ARG A 170 -2.34 19.23 -11.94
C ARG A 170 -2.43 19.71 -10.50
N THR A 171 -2.61 18.82 -9.53
CA THR A 171 -2.89 19.20 -8.13
C THR A 171 -1.63 19.53 -7.32
N GLY A 172 -0.47 18.99 -7.70
CA GLY A 172 0.74 19.03 -6.89
C GLY A 172 0.84 17.87 -5.91
N ARG A 173 2.07 17.61 -5.44
CA ARG A 173 2.43 16.38 -4.71
C ARG A 173 1.88 16.42 -3.29
N ARG A 174 2.08 17.54 -2.59
CA ARG A 174 1.67 17.68 -1.18
C ARG A 174 0.15 17.69 -1.02
N ARG A 175 -0.56 18.40 -1.89
CA ARG A 175 -2.03 18.44 -1.87
C ARG A 175 -2.64 17.07 -2.15
N LEU A 176 -2.08 16.33 -3.11
CA LEU A 176 -2.55 15.00 -3.47
C LEU A 176 -2.36 14.00 -2.32
N LEU A 177 -1.22 14.06 -1.60
CA LEU A 177 -1.00 13.27 -0.38
C LEU A 177 -2.02 13.58 0.72
N ILE A 178 -2.32 14.86 0.96
CA ILE A 178 -3.29 15.27 1.99
C ILE A 178 -4.69 14.74 1.67
N VAL A 179 -5.17 14.93 0.43
CA VAL A 179 -6.50 14.45 0.00
C VAL A 179 -6.57 12.92 0.11
N SER A 180 -5.51 12.23 -0.34
CA SER A 180 -5.38 10.77 -0.24
C SER A 180 -5.46 10.29 1.21
N LEU A 181 -4.65 10.87 2.11
CA LEU A 181 -4.62 10.47 3.52
C LEU A 181 -5.93 10.78 4.25
N CYS A 182 -6.63 11.88 3.93
CA CYS A 182 -7.97 12.13 4.48
C CYS A 182 -8.96 11.03 4.07
N GLY A 183 -8.98 10.63 2.80
CA GLY A 183 -9.84 9.53 2.34
C GLY A 183 -9.47 8.17 2.93
N VAL A 184 -8.16 7.92 3.12
CA VAL A 184 -7.65 6.74 3.82
C VAL A 184 -8.10 6.69 5.27
N VAL A 185 -8.01 7.80 6.02
CA VAL A 185 -8.49 7.87 7.41
C VAL A 185 -9.98 7.58 7.50
N LEU A 186 -10.79 8.18 6.62
CA LEU A 186 -12.24 7.97 6.58
C LEU A 186 -12.61 6.52 6.25
N SER A 187 -11.92 5.92 5.27
CA SER A 187 -12.18 4.53 4.86
C SER A 187 -11.72 3.51 5.91
N LEU A 188 -10.59 3.73 6.58
CA LEU A 188 -10.14 2.88 7.70
C LEU A 188 -11.09 3.00 8.91
N GLY A 189 -11.60 4.20 9.20
CA GLY A 189 -12.65 4.40 10.21
C GLY A 189 -13.94 3.65 9.86
N LEU A 190 -14.37 3.69 8.59
CA LEU A 190 -15.50 2.91 8.10
C LEU A 190 -15.25 1.40 8.25
N LEU A 191 -14.08 0.90 7.86
CA LEU A 191 -13.73 -0.51 8.04
C LEU A 191 -13.77 -0.92 9.51
N SER A 192 -13.13 -0.15 10.39
CA SER A 192 -13.10 -0.43 11.83
C SER A 192 -14.51 -0.49 12.44
N THR A 193 -15.40 0.45 12.09
CA THR A 193 -16.78 0.47 12.57
C THR A 193 -17.62 -0.68 12.01
N VAL A 194 -17.46 -1.03 10.74
CA VAL A 194 -18.16 -2.18 10.12
C VAL A 194 -17.71 -3.50 10.72
N PHE A 195 -16.41 -3.68 10.96
CA PHE A 195 -15.90 -4.88 11.64
C PHE A 195 -16.37 -4.94 13.08
N HIS A 196 -16.43 -3.80 13.80
CA HIS A 196 -16.99 -3.75 15.14
C HIS A 196 -18.45 -4.24 15.15
N LYS A 197 -19.27 -3.72 14.24
CA LYS A 197 -20.67 -4.13 14.09
C LYS A 197 -20.81 -5.61 13.71
N THR A 198 -19.94 -6.10 12.83
CA THR A 198 -19.91 -7.50 12.41
C THR A 198 -19.59 -8.44 13.57
N THR A 199 -18.65 -8.08 14.43
CA THR A 199 -18.32 -8.86 15.64
C THR A 199 -19.46 -8.79 16.66
N SER A 200 -20.01 -7.60 16.94
CA SER A 200 -21.05 -7.41 17.95
C SER A 200 -22.41 -8.02 17.56
N SER A 201 -22.68 -8.16 16.27
CA SER A 201 -23.93 -8.72 15.73
C SER A 201 -23.72 -10.11 15.14
N SER A 202 -22.68 -10.82 15.59
CA SER A 202 -22.40 -12.18 15.15
C SER A 202 -23.50 -13.15 15.63
N PRO A 203 -23.85 -14.18 14.83
CA PRO A 203 -24.90 -15.12 15.21
C PRO A 203 -24.54 -15.87 16.49
N ALA A 204 -25.56 -16.16 17.31
CA ALA A 204 -25.42 -17.03 18.47
C ALA A 204 -25.13 -18.48 18.05
N ILE A 205 -24.64 -19.29 18.98
CA ILE A 205 -24.48 -20.73 18.77
C ILE A 205 -25.71 -21.48 19.27
N GLY A 206 -26.33 -22.26 18.39
CA GLY A 206 -27.48 -23.10 18.72
C GLY A 206 -27.04 -24.42 19.35
N ARG A 207 -27.58 -24.73 20.54
CA ARG A 207 -27.27 -25.99 21.23
C ARG A 207 -27.72 -27.22 20.43
N GLN A 208 -28.94 -27.18 19.91
CA GLN A 208 -29.49 -28.28 19.11
C GLN A 208 -28.73 -28.46 17.79
N GLU A 209 -28.39 -27.34 17.14
CA GLU A 209 -27.59 -27.34 15.91
C GLU A 209 -26.20 -27.93 16.14
N THR A 210 -25.55 -27.59 17.25
CA THR A 210 -24.23 -28.13 17.60
C THR A 210 -24.30 -29.61 17.98
N ALA A 211 -25.31 -30.01 18.77
CA ALA A 211 -25.51 -31.40 19.17
C ALA A 211 -25.78 -32.34 17.98
N ARG A 212 -26.29 -31.81 16.86
CA ARG A 212 -26.53 -32.56 15.63
C ARG A 212 -25.24 -33.19 15.05
N PHE A 213 -24.10 -32.55 15.28
CA PHE A 213 -22.77 -33.01 14.82
C PHE A 213 -22.02 -33.78 15.91
N GLY A 214 -22.75 -34.53 16.75
CA GLY A 214 -22.23 -35.22 17.94
C GLY A 214 -20.85 -35.84 17.75
N GLY A 215 -19.93 -35.49 18.66
CA GLY A 215 -18.52 -35.92 18.62
C GLY A 215 -17.55 -34.94 17.94
N TYR A 216 -18.05 -33.92 17.24
CA TYR A 216 -17.22 -32.89 16.60
C TYR A 216 -17.38 -31.48 17.19
N THR A 217 -18.04 -31.36 18.34
CA THR A 217 -18.21 -30.10 19.06
C THR A 217 -16.85 -29.51 19.44
N CYS A 218 -16.69 -28.19 19.29
CA CYS A 218 -15.50 -27.48 19.74
C CYS A 218 -15.30 -27.65 21.27
N PRO A 219 -14.16 -28.16 21.75
CA PRO A 219 -13.92 -28.37 23.19
C PRO A 219 -14.04 -27.10 24.04
N ALA A 220 -13.68 -25.94 23.48
CA ALA A 220 -13.81 -24.65 24.16
C ALA A 220 -15.28 -24.28 24.42
N TYR A 221 -16.18 -24.62 23.48
CA TYR A 221 -17.62 -24.41 23.64
C TYR A 221 -18.24 -25.41 24.63
N ASP A 222 -17.82 -26.67 24.55
CA ASP A 222 -18.34 -27.74 25.42
C ASP A 222 -17.95 -27.52 26.89
N SER A 223 -16.70 -27.13 27.13
CA SER A 223 -16.16 -26.85 28.47
C SER A 223 -16.75 -25.60 29.14
N ALA A 224 -17.21 -24.62 28.36
CA ALA A 224 -17.85 -23.41 28.89
C ALA A 224 -19.29 -23.63 29.39
N GLY A 225 -19.80 -24.86 29.29
CA GLY A 225 -21.17 -25.22 29.65
C GLY A 225 -22.16 -24.81 28.57
N SER A 226 -22.85 -25.80 28.01
CA SER A 226 -23.85 -25.71 26.93
C SER A 226 -25.12 -24.88 27.24
N GLY A 227 -25.08 -24.00 28.26
CA GLY A 227 -26.19 -23.18 28.74
C GLY A 227 -25.96 -21.67 28.76
N SER A 228 -24.82 -21.15 28.28
CA SER A 228 -24.61 -19.70 28.28
C SER A 228 -25.08 -19.07 26.97
N SER A 229 -26.11 -18.21 27.05
CA SER A 229 -26.54 -17.27 26.01
C SER A 229 -25.47 -16.25 25.56
N SER A 230 -24.22 -16.43 26.00
CA SER A 230 -23.07 -15.57 25.73
C SER A 230 -22.20 -16.06 24.56
N TRP A 231 -22.36 -17.31 24.10
CA TRP A 231 -21.51 -17.85 23.03
C TRP A 231 -22.01 -17.46 21.64
N ASP A 232 -21.11 -16.82 20.89
CA ASP A 232 -21.33 -16.34 19.53
C ASP A 232 -20.33 -16.96 18.56
N CYS A 233 -20.61 -16.81 17.27
CA CYS A 233 -19.73 -17.30 16.21
C CYS A 233 -18.29 -16.78 16.36
N MET A 234 -18.09 -15.53 16.78
CA MET A 234 -16.74 -14.97 16.85
C MET A 234 -15.91 -15.64 17.95
N LYS A 235 -16.50 -15.85 19.13
CA LYS A 235 -15.88 -16.60 20.24
C LYS A 235 -15.49 -18.01 19.86
N CYS A 236 -16.34 -18.68 19.06
CA CYS A 236 -16.01 -19.99 18.50
C CYS A 236 -14.79 -19.94 17.60
N LEU A 237 -14.73 -19.00 16.65
CA LEU A 237 -13.59 -18.90 15.72
C LEU A 237 -12.30 -18.46 16.40
N THR A 238 -12.36 -17.71 17.51
CA THR A 238 -11.18 -17.29 18.28
C THR A 238 -10.64 -18.36 19.23
N ALA A 239 -11.35 -19.48 19.41
CA ALA A 239 -10.88 -20.57 20.26
C ALA A 239 -9.63 -21.22 19.63
N SER A 240 -8.46 -20.99 20.25
CA SER A 240 -7.15 -21.33 19.66
C SER A 240 -6.67 -22.75 19.93
N SER A 241 -7.42 -23.60 20.65
CA SER A 241 -7.00 -24.97 20.92
C SER A 241 -8.17 -25.90 21.23
N PRO A 242 -8.54 -26.82 20.30
CA PRO A 242 -8.16 -26.87 18.88
C PRO A 242 -8.77 -25.73 18.06
N ASP A 243 -8.28 -25.51 16.83
CA ASP A 243 -8.92 -24.59 15.87
C ASP A 243 -10.38 -24.99 15.66
N CYS A 244 -11.30 -24.05 15.83
CA CYS A 244 -12.73 -24.28 15.66
C CYS A 244 -13.29 -23.52 14.45
N GLY A 245 -14.34 -24.07 13.86
CA GLY A 245 -15.07 -23.50 12.74
C GLY A 245 -16.55 -23.38 13.03
N PHE A 246 -17.22 -22.50 12.31
CA PHE A 246 -18.63 -22.22 12.45
C PHE A 246 -19.39 -22.75 11.24
N CYS A 247 -20.32 -23.68 11.47
CA CYS A 247 -21.26 -24.17 10.46
C CYS A 247 -22.57 -23.41 10.59
N ALA A 248 -22.90 -22.58 9.61
CA ALA A 248 -24.10 -21.76 9.63
C ALA A 248 -25.38 -22.61 9.44
N ALA A 249 -26.52 -22.11 9.91
CA ALA A 249 -27.80 -22.79 9.69
C ALA A 249 -28.17 -22.85 8.20
N SER A 250 -28.89 -23.90 7.80
CA SER A 250 -29.27 -24.14 6.40
C SER A 250 -30.33 -23.16 5.86
N ALA A 251 -31.20 -22.64 6.73
CA ALA A 251 -32.30 -21.75 6.33
C ALA A 251 -31.85 -20.28 6.14
N ASP A 252 -31.16 -19.72 7.14
CA ASP A 252 -30.56 -18.38 7.06
C ASP A 252 -29.19 -18.44 7.76
N LYS A 253 -28.16 -17.95 7.09
CA LYS A 253 -26.79 -17.86 7.63
C LYS A 253 -26.67 -17.02 8.90
N LEU A 254 -27.67 -16.17 9.18
CA LEU A 254 -27.71 -15.32 10.38
C LEU A 254 -28.40 -15.98 11.57
N ASN A 255 -29.06 -17.11 11.36
CA ASN A 255 -29.66 -17.88 12.44
C ASN A 255 -28.57 -18.59 13.26
N PRO A 256 -28.90 -19.04 14.49
CA PRO A 256 -27.94 -19.71 15.34
C PRO A 256 -27.33 -20.94 14.66
N GLY A 257 -26.00 -21.01 14.60
CA GLY A 257 -25.26 -22.09 13.94
C GLY A 257 -24.60 -23.06 14.91
N ALA A 258 -23.75 -23.93 14.39
CA ALA A 258 -22.99 -24.91 15.16
C ALA A 258 -21.51 -24.53 15.27
N CYS A 259 -20.93 -24.70 16.46
CA CYS A 259 -19.50 -24.51 16.71
C CYS A 259 -18.77 -25.85 16.79
N LEU A 260 -17.92 -26.15 15.81
CA LEU A 260 -17.34 -27.46 15.59
C LEU A 260 -15.82 -27.39 15.45
N ILE A 261 -15.13 -28.51 15.59
CA ILE A 261 -13.68 -28.61 15.35
C ILE A 261 -13.38 -28.37 13.87
N SER A 262 -12.34 -27.58 13.58
CA SER A 262 -11.92 -27.27 12.22
C SER A 262 -11.12 -28.44 11.63
N ASN A 263 -11.78 -29.28 10.84
CA ASN A 263 -11.15 -30.34 10.05
C ASN A 263 -11.87 -30.53 8.72
N SER A 264 -11.18 -31.09 7.71
CA SER A 264 -11.75 -31.32 6.37
C SER A 264 -13.03 -32.16 6.40
N THR A 265 -13.05 -33.22 7.23
CA THR A 265 -14.23 -34.08 7.40
C THR A 265 -15.44 -33.30 7.91
N VAL A 266 -15.27 -32.45 8.93
CA VAL A 266 -16.37 -31.67 9.52
C VAL A 266 -16.89 -30.62 8.54
N ARG A 267 -15.97 -29.96 7.81
CA ARG A 267 -16.33 -29.03 6.74
C ARG A 267 -17.15 -29.71 5.66
N ASP A 268 -16.75 -30.91 5.22
CA ASP A 268 -17.42 -31.64 4.15
C ASP A 268 -18.80 -32.16 4.63
N LEU A 269 -18.94 -32.54 5.90
CA LEU A 269 -20.23 -32.82 6.55
C LEU A 269 -21.15 -31.60 6.56
N CYS A 270 -20.64 -30.43 6.95
CA CYS A 270 -21.41 -29.17 6.95
C CYS A 270 -21.91 -28.84 5.54
N HIS A 271 -21.04 -28.98 4.53
CA HIS A 271 -21.43 -28.79 3.13
C HIS A 271 -22.42 -29.83 2.62
N GLY A 272 -22.35 -31.08 3.11
CA GLY A 272 -23.31 -32.14 2.79
C GLY A 272 -24.75 -31.80 3.19
N GLU A 273 -24.94 -30.99 4.25
CA GLU A 273 -26.24 -30.45 4.64
C GLU A 273 -26.63 -29.14 3.92
N SER A 274 -25.92 -28.76 2.84
CA SER A 274 -26.08 -27.47 2.14
C SER A 274 -25.82 -26.24 3.03
N ARG A 275 -24.97 -26.37 4.06
CA ARG A 275 -24.62 -25.29 4.98
C ARG A 275 -23.31 -24.62 4.58
N LEU A 276 -23.16 -23.36 4.97
CA LEU A 276 -21.94 -22.59 4.76
C LEU A 276 -20.98 -22.78 5.94
N TRP A 277 -19.72 -23.03 5.61
CA TRP A 277 -18.65 -23.23 6.58
C TRP A 277 -17.77 -21.99 6.67
N TYR A 278 -17.52 -21.53 7.90
CA TYR A 278 -16.76 -20.33 8.22
C TYR A 278 -15.59 -20.66 9.13
N THR A 279 -14.41 -20.13 8.83
CA THR A 279 -13.18 -20.35 9.63
C THR A 279 -12.52 -19.07 10.12
N ARG A 280 -12.68 -17.97 9.38
CA ARG A 280 -11.99 -16.71 9.70
C ARG A 280 -12.92 -15.57 10.06
N GLY A 281 -14.17 -15.59 9.61
CA GLY A 281 -15.14 -14.54 9.91
C GLY A 281 -16.56 -15.08 9.97
N CYS A 282 -17.43 -14.35 10.65
CA CYS A 282 -18.82 -14.75 10.84
C CYS A 282 -19.74 -14.14 9.77
N PRO A 283 -20.84 -14.81 9.41
CA PRO A 283 -21.82 -14.25 8.50
C PRO A 283 -22.41 -12.97 9.10
N SER A 284 -22.44 -11.90 8.28
CA SER A 284 -22.92 -10.58 8.70
C SER A 284 -23.71 -9.93 7.58
N ARG A 285 -24.73 -9.16 7.94
CA ARG A 285 -25.46 -8.29 6.99
C ARG A 285 -24.59 -7.13 6.51
N TYR A 286 -23.63 -6.71 7.32
CA TYR A 286 -22.79 -5.55 7.07
C TYR A 286 -21.51 -5.87 6.29
N GLY A 287 -21.25 -7.15 5.97
CA GLY A 287 -20.03 -7.56 5.26
C GLY A 287 -19.79 -6.85 3.92
N TRP A 288 -20.86 -6.51 3.18
CA TRP A 288 -20.76 -5.74 1.93
C TRP A 288 -20.26 -4.31 2.14
N LEU A 289 -20.56 -3.69 3.29
CA LEU A 289 -20.03 -2.36 3.63
C LEU A 289 -18.51 -2.41 3.86
N ALA A 290 -17.98 -3.54 4.33
CA ALA A 290 -16.54 -3.71 4.45
C ALA A 290 -15.86 -3.75 3.08
N LEU A 291 -16.50 -4.35 2.06
CA LEU A 291 -16.01 -4.32 0.68
C LEU A 291 -16.00 -2.90 0.10
N ILE A 292 -17.06 -2.12 0.36
CA ILE A 292 -17.11 -0.71 -0.06
C ILE A 292 -16.01 0.09 0.65
N GLY A 293 -15.83 -0.10 1.97
CA GLY A 293 -14.75 0.54 2.72
C GLY A 293 -13.36 0.19 2.17
N LEU A 294 -13.15 -1.08 1.82
CA LEU A 294 -11.91 -1.57 1.21
C LEU A 294 -11.67 -0.97 -0.17
N ALA A 295 -12.71 -0.89 -1.01
CA ALA A 295 -12.64 -0.25 -2.33
C ALA A 295 -12.34 1.25 -2.21
N LEU A 296 -13.02 1.97 -1.31
CA LEU A 296 -12.76 3.38 -1.04
C LEU A 296 -11.34 3.62 -0.54
N TYR A 297 -10.85 2.77 0.36
CA TYR A 297 -9.48 2.82 0.85
C TYR A 297 -8.48 2.78 -0.32
N ILE A 298 -8.66 1.86 -1.27
CA ILE A 298 -7.77 1.73 -2.43
C ILE A 298 -7.89 2.92 -3.39
N ILE A 299 -9.11 3.39 -3.65
CA ILE A 299 -9.37 4.54 -4.53
C ILE A 299 -8.69 5.80 -3.99
N PHE A 300 -8.71 6.03 -2.67
CA PHE A 300 -8.05 7.18 -2.08
C PHE A 300 -6.54 6.97 -1.91
N PHE A 301 -6.09 5.76 -1.59
CA PHE A 301 -4.68 5.46 -1.39
C PHE A 301 -3.88 5.57 -2.69
N SER A 302 -4.38 4.97 -3.78
CA SER A 302 -3.60 4.73 -4.99
C SER A 302 -3.09 6.02 -5.67
N PRO A 303 -3.93 7.06 -5.93
CA PRO A 303 -3.47 8.26 -6.62
C PRO A 303 -2.49 9.14 -5.82
N GLY A 304 -2.49 9.05 -4.49
CA GLY A 304 -1.65 9.89 -3.63
C GLY A 304 -0.56 9.08 -2.95
N MET A 305 -0.90 8.41 -1.86
CA MET A 305 0.06 7.65 -1.06
C MET A 305 0.69 6.46 -1.81
N GLY A 306 0.12 6.02 -2.93
CA GLY A 306 0.70 4.99 -3.79
C GLY A 306 1.94 5.47 -4.56
N THR A 307 1.80 6.56 -5.32
CA THR A 307 2.80 7.01 -6.30
C THR A 307 3.69 8.14 -5.78
N VAL A 308 3.13 9.08 -5.03
CA VAL A 308 3.81 10.31 -4.62
C VAL A 308 5.04 10.05 -3.75
N PRO A 309 5.06 9.07 -2.80
CA PRO A 309 6.26 8.76 -2.02
C PRO A 309 7.50 8.46 -2.86
N TRP A 310 7.34 7.72 -3.95
CA TRP A 310 8.45 7.37 -4.84
C TRP A 310 8.94 8.57 -5.65
N ILE A 311 8.02 9.46 -6.04
CA ILE A 311 8.31 10.65 -6.84
C ILE A 311 8.97 11.73 -5.98
N VAL A 312 8.45 12.00 -4.79
CA VAL A 312 9.09 12.96 -3.85
C VAL A 312 10.48 12.47 -3.49
N ASN A 313 10.69 11.17 -3.33
CA ASN A 313 12.00 10.59 -3.01
C ASN A 313 13.02 10.74 -4.15
N SER A 314 12.61 10.94 -5.40
CA SER A 314 13.53 11.26 -6.51
C SER A 314 13.73 12.77 -6.70
N GLU A 315 12.76 13.60 -6.29
CA GLU A 315 12.78 15.06 -6.43
C GLU A 315 13.48 15.78 -5.26
N ILE A 316 13.46 15.23 -4.03
CA ILE A 316 13.85 15.96 -2.81
C ILE A 316 15.36 15.96 -2.50
N TYR A 317 16.11 15.03 -3.08
CA TYR A 317 17.54 14.88 -2.75
C TYR A 317 18.44 15.62 -3.75
N PRO A 318 19.52 16.27 -3.25
CA PRO A 318 20.59 16.79 -4.09
C PRO A 318 21.19 15.68 -4.95
N LEU A 319 21.58 16.02 -6.17
CA LEU A 319 22.05 15.06 -7.18
C LEU A 319 23.21 14.19 -6.67
N ARG A 320 24.15 14.80 -5.94
CA ARG A 320 25.30 14.12 -5.31
C ARG A 320 24.92 13.00 -4.33
N PHE A 321 23.82 13.15 -3.59
CA PHE A 321 23.42 12.21 -2.53
C PHE A 321 22.16 11.40 -2.85
N ARG A 322 21.54 11.64 -4.00
CA ARG A 322 20.26 11.03 -4.41
C ARG A 322 20.31 9.51 -4.39
N GLY A 323 21.39 8.90 -4.89
CA GLY A 323 21.54 7.44 -4.91
C GLY A 323 21.56 6.84 -3.50
N VAL A 324 22.36 7.41 -2.60
CA VAL A 324 22.49 6.92 -1.21
C VAL A 324 21.20 7.16 -0.41
N CYS A 325 20.64 8.38 -0.48
CA CYS A 325 19.40 8.71 0.24
C CYS A 325 18.21 7.93 -0.30
N GLY A 326 18.14 7.74 -1.63
CA GLY A 326 17.14 6.90 -2.28
C GLY A 326 17.23 5.45 -1.83
N GLY A 327 18.46 4.91 -1.72
CA GLY A 327 18.71 3.58 -1.18
C GLY A 327 18.25 3.43 0.27
N ILE A 328 18.61 4.36 1.16
CA ILE A 328 18.17 4.36 2.57
C ILE A 328 16.64 4.36 2.68
N ALA A 329 15.98 5.23 1.91
CA ALA A 329 14.52 5.34 1.91
C ALA A 329 13.84 4.07 1.38
N ALA A 330 14.40 3.43 0.35
CA ALA A 330 13.91 2.16 -0.17
C ALA A 330 14.12 1.02 0.85
N THR A 331 15.27 0.95 1.52
CA THR A 331 15.51 -0.03 2.59
C THR A 331 14.52 0.15 3.73
N ALA A 332 14.27 1.40 4.17
CA ALA A 332 13.28 1.68 5.20
C ALA A 332 11.86 1.29 4.76
N ASN A 333 11.50 1.49 3.49
CA ASN A 333 10.24 1.02 2.92
C ASN A 333 10.10 -0.50 3.09
N TRP A 334 11.07 -1.29 2.59
CA TRP A 334 10.97 -2.74 2.63
C TRP A 334 11.02 -3.34 4.04
N ILE A 335 11.79 -2.73 4.96
CA ILE A 335 11.77 -3.12 6.39
C ILE A 335 10.39 -2.84 7.00
N SER A 336 9.82 -1.66 6.74
CA SER A 336 8.49 -1.31 7.25
C SER A 336 7.42 -2.24 6.67
N ASN A 337 7.52 -2.59 5.38
CA ASN A 337 6.64 -3.55 4.75
C ASN A 337 6.70 -4.93 5.45
N LEU A 338 7.91 -5.42 5.74
CA LEU A 338 8.09 -6.70 6.44
C LEU A 338 7.43 -6.68 7.82
N ILE A 339 7.64 -5.62 8.59
CA ILE A 339 7.06 -5.46 9.93
C ILE A 339 5.52 -5.50 9.86
N VAL A 340 4.92 -4.71 8.98
CA VAL A 340 3.46 -4.58 8.90
C VAL A 340 2.82 -5.85 8.30
N ALA A 341 3.47 -6.50 7.33
CA ALA A 341 2.97 -7.74 6.73
C ALA A 341 2.98 -8.90 7.73
N GLN A 342 4.07 -9.07 8.49
CA GLN A 342 4.19 -10.17 9.47
C GLN A 342 3.30 -9.96 10.69
N SER A 343 3.15 -8.71 11.15
CA SER A 343 2.38 -8.41 12.37
C SER A 343 0.85 -8.44 12.15
N PHE A 344 0.37 -8.24 10.92
CA PHE A 344 -1.07 -8.04 10.67
C PHE A 344 -1.96 -9.16 11.17
N LEU A 345 -1.71 -10.42 10.77
CA LEU A 345 -2.57 -11.54 11.16
C LEU A 345 -2.53 -11.75 12.68
N SER A 346 -1.35 -11.70 13.28
CA SER A 346 -1.17 -11.80 14.73
C SER A 346 -1.91 -10.70 15.48
N LEU A 347 -1.91 -9.46 14.98
CA LEU A 347 -2.74 -8.39 15.56
C LEU A 347 -4.24 -8.70 15.42
N THR A 348 -4.70 -9.13 14.24
CA THR A 348 -6.12 -9.45 14.05
C THR A 348 -6.61 -10.60 14.93
N GLU A 349 -5.75 -11.57 15.23
CA GLU A 349 -6.06 -12.69 16.14
C GLU A 349 -6.04 -12.24 17.62
N ALA A 350 -5.06 -11.42 18.01
CA ALA A 350 -4.88 -11.03 19.41
C ALA A 350 -5.88 -9.96 19.89
N ILE A 351 -6.13 -8.92 19.08
CA ILE A 351 -6.98 -7.79 19.47
C ILE A 351 -8.25 -7.66 18.62
N GLY A 352 -8.42 -8.48 17.59
CA GLY A 352 -9.57 -8.44 16.69
C GLY A 352 -9.40 -7.47 15.51
N THR A 353 -10.08 -7.78 14.41
CA THR A 353 -9.99 -7.03 13.14
C THR A 353 -10.36 -5.55 13.27
N SER A 354 -11.41 -5.24 14.03
CA SER A 354 -11.87 -3.85 14.23
C SER A 354 -10.80 -2.96 14.84
N TRP A 355 -10.10 -3.44 15.87
CA TRP A 355 -9.05 -2.70 16.56
C TRP A 355 -7.78 -2.60 15.71
N THR A 356 -7.43 -3.65 14.95
CA THR A 356 -6.31 -3.59 14.00
C THR A 356 -6.49 -2.48 12.96
N PHE A 357 -7.68 -2.37 12.34
CA PHE A 357 -7.96 -1.29 11.39
C PHE A 357 -8.00 0.09 12.06
N LEU A 358 -8.41 0.19 13.31
CA LEU A 358 -8.35 1.44 14.07
C LEU A 358 -6.91 1.90 14.29
N ILE A 359 -5.99 0.98 14.61
CA ILE A 359 -4.55 1.28 14.74
C ILE A 359 -4.00 1.85 13.43
N PHE A 360 -4.30 1.23 12.28
CA PHE A 360 -3.91 1.79 10.98
C PHE A 360 -4.56 3.15 10.71
N GLY A 361 -5.80 3.36 11.16
CA GLY A 361 -6.47 4.66 11.11
C GLY A 361 -5.72 5.74 11.89
N VAL A 362 -5.34 5.45 13.14
CA VAL A 362 -4.57 6.37 14.00
C VAL A 362 -3.21 6.67 13.39
N ILE A 363 -2.50 5.65 12.90
CA ILE A 363 -1.23 5.82 12.19
C ILE A 363 -1.41 6.70 10.95
N SER A 364 -2.52 6.55 10.22
CA SER A 364 -2.82 7.37 9.04
C SER A 364 -3.07 8.84 9.40
N VAL A 365 -3.66 9.11 10.57
CA VAL A 365 -3.78 10.48 11.11
C VAL A 365 -2.41 11.06 11.45
N VAL A 366 -1.52 10.27 12.07
CA VAL A 366 -0.15 10.69 12.34
C VAL A 366 0.61 10.96 11.04
N ALA A 367 0.44 10.11 10.02
CA ALA A 367 0.99 10.29 8.69
C ALA A 367 0.48 11.60 8.03
N LEU A 368 -0.80 11.92 8.19
CA LEU A 368 -1.40 13.16 7.69
C LEU A 368 -0.76 14.39 8.34
N VAL A 369 -0.61 14.38 9.67
CA VAL A 369 0.07 15.47 10.40
C VAL A 369 1.53 15.59 9.94
N PHE A 370 2.23 14.47 9.77
CA PHE A 370 3.60 14.44 9.26
C PHE A 370 3.71 15.03 7.85
N VAL A 371 2.81 14.68 6.92
CA VAL A 371 2.81 15.25 5.57
C VAL A 371 2.56 16.75 5.60
N ILE A 372 1.67 17.22 6.47
CA ILE A 372 1.40 18.65 6.63
C ILE A 372 2.62 19.38 7.20
N ALA A 373 3.34 18.80 8.17
CA ALA A 373 4.47 19.45 8.83
C ALA A 373 5.79 19.36 8.06
N CYS A 374 6.12 18.19 7.52
CA CYS A 374 7.47 17.84 7.06
C CYS A 374 7.61 17.82 5.53
N VAL A 375 6.55 17.53 4.77
CA VAL A 375 6.65 17.33 3.32
C VAL A 375 6.50 18.67 2.57
N PRO A 376 7.51 19.11 1.81
CA PRO A 376 7.39 20.30 0.97
C PRO A 376 6.56 20.05 -0.29
N GLU A 377 6.12 21.13 -0.93
CA GLU A 377 5.59 21.04 -2.30
C GLU A 377 6.80 21.10 -3.25
N THR A 378 6.90 20.11 -4.15
CA THR A 378 8.00 19.98 -5.12
C THR A 378 7.54 20.24 -6.56
N LYS A 379 6.23 20.44 -6.79
CA LYS A 379 5.65 20.64 -8.11
C LYS A 379 6.33 21.81 -8.85
N GLY A 380 6.93 21.50 -10.01
CA GLY A 380 7.43 22.48 -10.97
C GLY A 380 8.66 23.26 -10.52
N LEU A 381 9.34 22.82 -9.46
CA LEU A 381 10.57 23.45 -8.99
C LEU A 381 11.79 22.70 -9.54
N PRO A 382 12.80 23.42 -10.08
CA PRO A 382 14.08 22.80 -10.40
C PRO A 382 14.75 22.29 -9.12
N ILE A 383 15.61 21.28 -9.26
CA ILE A 383 16.24 20.57 -8.13
C ILE A 383 17.01 21.55 -7.21
N GLU A 384 17.67 22.54 -7.79
CA GLU A 384 18.42 23.57 -7.09
C GLU A 384 17.53 24.47 -6.21
N GLU A 385 16.31 24.77 -6.67
CA GLU A 385 15.33 25.52 -5.87
C GLU A 385 14.76 24.68 -4.72
N VAL A 386 14.62 23.37 -4.92
CA VAL A 386 14.22 22.44 -3.85
C VAL A 386 15.29 22.40 -2.76
N GLU A 387 16.56 22.36 -3.15
CA GLU A 387 17.70 22.44 -2.22
C GLU A 387 17.72 23.76 -1.43
N LYS A 388 17.62 24.90 -2.13
CA LYS A 388 17.49 26.22 -1.48
C LYS A 388 16.29 26.28 -0.54
N MET A 389 15.12 25.77 -0.95
CA MET A 389 13.94 25.72 -0.09
C MET A 389 14.20 24.88 1.18
N LEU A 390 14.87 23.74 1.06
CA LEU A 390 15.20 22.87 2.20
C LEU A 390 16.22 23.51 3.13
N GLU A 391 17.12 24.36 2.63
CA GLU A 391 18.03 25.16 3.44
C GLU A 391 17.28 26.27 4.21
N HIS A 392 16.45 27.03 3.50
CA HIS A 392 15.84 28.27 3.98
C HIS A 392 14.63 28.04 4.88
N ARG A 393 13.96 26.87 4.80
CA ARG A 393 12.85 26.50 5.69
C ARG A 393 13.29 26.40 7.15
N ALA A 394 13.37 27.53 7.85
CA ALA A 394 12.83 27.62 9.19
C ALA A 394 11.33 27.32 9.09
N LEU A 395 10.79 26.49 9.98
CA LEU A 395 9.39 26.02 10.04
C LEU A 395 8.38 27.18 9.97
N ARG A 396 8.09 27.71 8.78
CA ARG A 396 6.94 28.58 8.54
C ARG A 396 5.83 27.72 7.96
N PHE A 397 4.91 27.31 8.83
CA PHE A 397 3.60 26.77 8.50
C PHE A 397 2.82 27.77 7.64
N ARG A 398 3.13 27.88 6.35
CA ARG A 398 2.20 28.47 5.38
C ARG A 398 1.28 27.36 4.90
N LEU A 399 0.26 27.09 5.72
CA LEU A 399 -0.98 26.51 5.24
C LEU A 399 -1.53 27.50 4.20
N TRP A 400 -1.67 27.02 2.97
CA TRP A 400 -2.39 27.73 1.91
C TRP A 400 -1.81 29.10 1.49
N LYS A 401 -0.84 29.10 0.56
CA LYS A 401 -0.69 30.30 -0.31
C LYS A 401 -1.88 30.25 -1.28
N LYS A 402 -2.90 31.07 -1.01
CA LYS A 402 -3.90 31.46 -2.01
C LYS A 402 -3.10 32.04 -3.17
N GLY A 403 -3.38 31.62 -4.40
CA GLY A 403 -2.69 32.16 -5.58
C GLY A 403 -2.78 33.68 -5.52
N ASN A 404 -1.64 34.34 -5.47
CA ASN A 404 -1.58 35.79 -5.65
C ASN A 404 -1.60 35.99 -7.16
N ASP A 405 -2.80 36.16 -7.71
CA ASP A 405 -3.05 36.77 -9.02
C ASP A 405 -2.85 38.31 -9.00
N ASP A 406 -2.18 38.86 -7.97
CA ASP A 406 -2.04 40.31 -7.78
C ASP A 406 -0.75 40.92 -8.34
N GLU A 407 0.19 40.13 -8.89
CA GLU A 407 1.41 40.68 -9.53
C GLU A 407 1.24 41.02 -11.02
N ARG A 408 0.06 40.80 -11.63
CA ARG A 408 -0.23 41.22 -13.01
C ARG A 408 -1.09 42.47 -13.16
N LYS A 409 -1.53 43.10 -12.07
CA LYS A 409 -2.37 44.32 -12.14
C LYS A 409 -1.65 45.65 -11.85
N ASN A 410 -0.39 45.64 -11.44
CA ASN A 410 0.39 46.86 -11.18
C ASN A 410 1.45 47.19 -12.25
N SER A 411 1.43 46.52 -13.40
CA SER A 411 2.24 46.88 -14.57
C SER A 411 1.41 47.53 -15.69
N SER A 412 0.18 47.98 -15.37
CA SER A 412 -0.73 48.64 -16.31
C SER A 412 -1.57 49.70 -15.60
N ALA A 413 -0.89 50.64 -14.94
CA ALA A 413 -1.41 51.94 -14.51
C ALA A 413 -0.37 53.02 -14.79
#